data_AF-A0A7W8T1S8-F1
#
_entry.id   AF-A0A7W8T1S8-F1
#
_cell.length_a   1.000
_cell.length_b   1.000
_cell.length_c   1.000
_cell.angle_alpha   90.00
_cell.angle_beta   90.00
_cell.angle_gamma   90.00
#
_symmetry.space_group_name_H-M   'P 1'
#
loop_
_entity.id
_entity.type
_entity.pdbx_description
1 polymer ?
#
loop_
_entity_poly.entity_id
_entity_poly.type
_entity_poly.pdbx_seq_one_letter_code
_entity_poly.pdbx_strand_id
1 'polypeptide(L)'
;MGIEGFRISRRSLLITTGNAAALAAVGHLSLFSAAAATSSSAREPSLSDIRYIVTDSRYAQSLAHAKALAAPDGKTLDVTDGLTRLWQVHLQPLWQQREGAVAGLTTRAVWQCLAEQARSHALRTRVLTQFADNNGHPDNLVSWIIA
;
A
#
# COMPACT_ATOMS: atom_id res chain seq x y z
N MET A 1 -0.29 57.62 8.71
CA MET A 1 -0.23 56.40 9.55
C MET A 1 -1.64 55.82 9.53
N GLY A 2 -1.92 54.95 8.57
CA GLY A 2 -2.13 53.53 8.86
C GLY A 2 -3.54 53.18 8.39
N ILE A 3 -3.69 52.96 7.08
CA ILE A 3 -4.95 52.48 6.52
C ILE A 3 -5.17 51.04 6.98
N GLU A 4 -6.27 50.90 7.70
CA GLU A 4 -7.12 49.73 7.80
C GLU A 4 -7.24 48.98 6.49
N GLY A 5 -7.54 47.69 6.57
CA GLY A 5 -8.08 47.03 5.39
C GLY A 5 -8.21 45.53 5.44
N PHE A 6 -9.16 45.07 6.26
CA PHE A 6 -10.12 44.02 5.92
C PHE A 6 -9.65 42.60 5.52
N ARG A 7 -10.13 41.64 6.32
CA ARG A 7 -10.21 40.21 6.02
C ARG A 7 -11.36 39.88 5.06
N ILE A 8 -11.30 38.63 4.55
CA ILE A 8 -12.34 37.79 3.88
C ILE A 8 -12.23 37.86 2.34
N SER A 9 -12.27 36.79 1.53
CA SER A 9 -12.14 35.32 1.64
C SER A 9 -12.27 34.77 0.20
N ARG A 10 -11.86 33.51 -0.02
CA ARG A 10 -12.29 32.59 -1.10
C ARG A 10 -11.99 32.97 -2.56
N ARG A 11 -11.31 32.03 -3.22
CA ARG A 11 -11.44 31.68 -4.65
C ARG A 11 -11.23 32.81 -5.67
N SER A 12 -10.05 32.80 -6.27
CA SER A 12 -9.82 33.24 -7.66
C SER A 12 -8.55 32.49 -8.08
N LEU A 13 -8.53 31.47 -8.94
CA LEU A 13 -9.08 31.39 -10.29
C LEU A 13 -8.87 32.71 -11.03
N LEU A 14 -7.79 32.78 -11.80
CA LEU A 14 -7.86 32.85 -13.27
C LEU A 14 -6.62 33.56 -13.83
N ILE A 15 -6.11 32.94 -14.91
CA ILE A 15 -5.69 33.60 -16.15
C ILE A 15 -4.44 34.48 -16.09
N THR A 16 -3.49 34.17 -16.98
CA THR A 16 -2.94 35.09 -18.02
C THR A 16 -1.53 34.59 -18.39
N THR A 17 -1.33 33.77 -19.42
CA THR A 17 -1.23 34.06 -20.88
C THR A 17 -0.08 34.97 -21.32
N GLY A 18 0.66 34.52 -22.34
CA GLY A 18 1.55 35.32 -23.19
C GLY A 18 2.60 34.44 -23.90
N ASN A 19 2.27 33.68 -24.97
CA ASN A 19 2.21 34.05 -26.41
C ASN A 19 3.55 34.58 -26.97
N ALA A 20 4.09 34.23 -28.14
CA ALA A 20 3.68 33.36 -29.26
C ALA A 20 4.86 33.22 -30.28
N ALA A 21 4.83 32.18 -31.11
CA ALA A 21 5.23 32.17 -32.54
C ALA A 21 4.76 30.82 -33.15
N ALA A 22 3.62 30.79 -33.86
CA ALA A 22 3.48 30.73 -35.33
C ALA A 22 4.02 29.42 -35.96
N LEU A 23 3.37 28.68 -36.86
CA LEU A 23 2.07 28.71 -37.55
C LEU A 23 1.95 27.35 -38.28
N ALA A 24 0.71 26.91 -38.55
CA ALA A 24 0.29 25.97 -39.61
C ALA A 24 0.63 24.47 -39.51
N ALA A 25 -0.40 23.65 -39.24
CA ALA A 25 -0.87 22.63 -40.18
C ALA A 25 -2.25 22.10 -39.74
N VAL A 26 -3.22 22.25 -40.64
CA VAL A 26 -4.57 21.70 -40.59
C VAL A 26 -4.48 20.17 -40.60
N GLY A 27 -5.18 19.49 -39.69
CA GLY A 27 -5.24 18.03 -39.76
C GLY A 27 -5.97 17.34 -38.61
N HIS A 28 -7.25 17.08 -38.84
CA HIS A 28 -8.05 15.99 -38.28
C HIS A 28 -8.61 16.09 -36.85
N LEU A 29 -9.91 15.80 -36.80
CA LEU A 29 -10.71 15.48 -35.63
C LEU A 29 -9.89 14.66 -34.61
N SER A 30 -9.90 15.09 -33.36
CA SER A 30 -9.72 14.16 -32.26
C SER A 30 -10.69 14.55 -31.17
N LEU A 31 -11.76 13.77 -31.14
CA LEU A 31 -12.69 13.63 -30.04
C LEU A 31 -11.90 13.70 -28.73
N PHE A 32 -12.19 14.70 -27.90
CA PHE A 32 -11.73 14.74 -26.53
C PHE A 32 -12.30 13.50 -25.83
N SER A 33 -11.53 12.41 -25.82
CA SER A 33 -11.72 11.33 -24.87
C SER A 33 -11.51 11.93 -23.49
N ALA A 34 -12.61 12.31 -22.85
CA ALA A 34 -12.69 12.42 -21.42
C ALA A 34 -12.18 11.09 -20.86
N ALA A 35 -10.93 11.09 -20.40
CA ALA A 35 -10.39 9.98 -19.65
C ALA A 35 -11.26 9.87 -18.40
N ALA A 36 -12.24 8.97 -18.47
CA ALA A 36 -13.02 8.54 -17.35
C ALA A 36 -12.02 8.15 -16.28
N ALA A 37 -11.96 8.93 -15.20
CA ALA A 37 -11.34 8.51 -13.97
C ALA A 37 -12.14 7.29 -13.51
N THR A 38 -11.67 6.11 -13.93
CA THR A 38 -12.10 4.85 -13.38
C THR A 38 -11.62 4.87 -11.94
N SER A 39 -12.50 5.37 -11.07
CA SER A 39 -12.48 5.08 -9.64
C SER A 39 -12.53 3.57 -9.52
N SER A 40 -11.36 2.94 -9.59
CA SER A 40 -11.18 1.54 -9.24
C SER A 40 -11.51 1.47 -7.76
N SER A 41 -12.79 1.21 -7.47
CA SER A 41 -13.26 0.86 -6.14
C SER A 41 -12.40 -0.31 -5.71
N ALA A 42 -11.45 -0.01 -4.84
CA ALA A 42 -10.46 -0.97 -4.43
C ALA A 42 -11.17 -1.96 -3.54
N ARG A 43 -11.43 -3.13 -4.11
CA ARG A 43 -11.97 -4.25 -3.38
C ARG A 43 -11.12 -4.46 -2.13
N GLU A 44 -11.75 -4.38 -0.96
CA GLU A 44 -11.08 -4.68 0.29
C GLU A 44 -10.69 -6.17 0.24
N PRO A 45 -9.40 -6.52 0.41
CA PRO A 45 -8.97 -7.91 0.35
C PRO A 45 -9.71 -8.71 1.41
N SER A 46 -10.43 -9.73 0.96
CA SER A 46 -11.15 -10.63 1.87
C SER A 46 -10.18 -11.63 2.48
N LEU A 47 -10.53 -12.21 3.63
CA LEU A 47 -9.71 -13.26 4.25
C LEU A 47 -9.47 -14.45 3.31
N SER A 48 -10.41 -14.72 2.41
CA SER A 48 -10.31 -15.76 1.39
C SER A 48 -9.27 -15.48 0.31
N ASP A 49 -8.84 -14.22 0.16
CA ASP A 49 -7.82 -13.82 -0.81
C ASP A 49 -6.40 -14.03 -0.25
N ILE A 50 -6.26 -14.29 1.06
CA ILE A 50 -4.96 -14.43 1.73
C ILE A 50 -4.33 -15.78 1.36
N ARG A 51 -3.24 -15.74 0.58
CA ARG A 51 -2.48 -16.94 0.15
C ARG A 51 -1.34 -17.29 1.11
N TYR A 52 -0.71 -16.27 1.68
CA TYR A 52 0.38 -16.44 2.63
C TYR A 52 0.14 -15.65 3.91
N ILE A 53 0.49 -16.27 5.02
CA ILE A 53 0.48 -15.70 6.36
C ILE A 53 1.92 -15.63 6.84
N VAL A 54 2.48 -14.43 6.94
CA VAL A 54 3.85 -14.21 7.41
C VAL A 54 3.88 -14.15 8.93
N THR A 55 4.75 -14.95 9.52
CA THR A 55 4.94 -15.08 10.97
C THR A 55 6.37 -14.79 11.36
N ASP A 56 6.56 -14.56 12.65
CA ASP A 56 7.86 -14.44 13.26
C ASP A 56 7.91 -15.37 14.48
N SER A 57 8.62 -16.49 14.34
CA SER A 57 8.68 -17.56 15.35
C SER A 57 9.30 -17.11 16.68
N ARG A 58 10.00 -15.97 16.71
CA ARG A 58 10.52 -15.38 17.94
C ARG A 58 9.41 -14.85 18.86
N TYR A 59 8.21 -14.62 18.33
CA TYR A 59 7.09 -14.04 19.07
C TYR A 59 5.87 -14.97 19.11
N ALA A 60 5.50 -15.40 20.32
CA ALA A 60 4.32 -16.25 20.53
C ALA A 60 3.01 -15.61 20.02
N GLN A 61 2.90 -14.28 20.12
CA GLN A 61 1.75 -13.53 19.62
C GLN A 61 1.60 -13.65 18.09
N SER A 62 2.72 -13.69 17.37
CA SER A 62 2.72 -13.86 15.90
C SER A 62 2.21 -15.23 15.51
N LEU A 63 2.70 -16.27 16.19
CA LEU A 63 2.26 -17.65 15.97
C LEU A 63 0.77 -17.83 16.32
N ALA A 64 0.31 -17.24 17.42
CA ALA A 64 -1.10 -17.28 17.80
C ALA A 64 -2.00 -16.56 16.77
N HIS A 65 -1.57 -15.41 16.27
CA HIS A 65 -2.27 -14.67 15.23
C HIS A 65 -2.38 -15.48 13.93
N ALA A 66 -1.30 -16.16 13.53
CA ALA A 66 -1.30 -17.00 12.35
C ALA A 66 -2.28 -18.17 12.46
N LYS A 67 -2.34 -18.82 13.63
CA LYS A 67 -3.31 -19.89 13.90
C LYS A 67 -4.76 -19.37 13.84
N ALA A 68 -5.00 -18.16 14.33
CA ALA A 68 -6.32 -17.53 14.27
C ALA A 68 -6.72 -17.12 12.83
N LEU A 69 -5.73 -16.75 12.01
CA LEU A 69 -5.93 -16.30 10.62
C LEU A 69 -5.87 -17.45 9.61
N ALA A 70 -5.50 -18.66 10.04
CA ALA A 70 -5.31 -19.81 9.17
C ALA A 70 -6.59 -20.17 8.42
N ALA A 71 -6.66 -19.73 7.17
CA ALA A 71 -7.64 -20.20 6.19
C ALA A 71 -7.20 -21.58 5.65
N PRO A 72 -8.12 -22.43 5.18
CA PRO A 72 -7.80 -23.77 4.68
C PRO A 72 -6.72 -23.80 3.57
N ASP A 73 -6.61 -22.73 2.78
CA ASP A 73 -5.64 -22.61 1.69
C ASP A 73 -4.43 -21.70 2.00
N GLY A 74 -4.38 -21.10 3.20
CA GLY A 74 -3.35 -20.14 3.59
C GLY A 74 -2.07 -20.83 4.06
N LYS A 75 -0.96 -20.62 3.36
CA LYS A 75 0.35 -21.15 3.79
C LYS A 75 1.03 -20.21 4.77
N THR A 76 1.54 -20.76 5.87
CA THR A 76 2.30 -19.98 6.85
C THR A 76 3.77 -19.92 6.44
N LEU A 77 4.38 -18.73 6.48
CA LEU A 77 5.78 -18.49 6.16
C LEU A 77 6.48 -17.81 7.34
N ASP A 78 7.60 -18.34 7.80
CA ASP A 78 8.39 -17.72 8.87
C ASP A 78 9.41 -16.73 8.31
N VAL A 79 9.45 -15.52 8.86
CA VAL A 79 10.43 -14.50 8.51
C VAL A 79 11.83 -14.80 9.05
N THR A 80 11.92 -15.64 10.08
CA THR A 80 13.18 -15.99 10.75
C THR A 80 14.11 -16.82 9.85
N ASP A 81 13.55 -17.52 8.86
CA ASP A 81 14.32 -18.25 7.82
C ASP A 81 15.01 -17.31 6.81
N GLY A 82 14.81 -15.99 6.97
CA GLY A 82 15.45 -14.94 6.21
C GLY A 82 14.45 -14.17 5.35
N LEU A 83 14.31 -12.87 5.63
CA LEU A 83 13.38 -11.98 4.94
C LEU A 83 13.60 -11.94 3.41
N THR A 84 14.85 -11.89 2.98
CA THR A 84 15.21 -11.89 1.55
C THR A 84 14.80 -13.19 0.85
N ARG A 85 14.98 -14.33 1.51
CA ARG A 85 14.61 -15.64 0.95
C ARG A 85 13.09 -15.76 0.86
N LEU A 86 12.38 -15.38 1.92
CA LEU A 86 10.92 -15.35 1.94
C LEU A 86 10.38 -14.48 0.79
N TRP A 87 10.98 -13.30 0.59
CA TRP A 87 10.66 -12.40 -0.51
C TRP A 87 10.84 -13.05 -1.88
N GLN A 88 12.06 -13.49 -2.21
CA GLN A 88 12.41 -13.99 -3.55
C GLN A 88 11.67 -15.28 -3.90
N VAL A 89 11.49 -16.19 -2.95
CA VAL A 89 10.95 -17.53 -3.21
C VAL A 89 9.42 -17.53 -3.24
N HIS A 90 8.76 -16.74 -2.39
CA HIS A 90 7.31 -16.84 -2.21
C HIS A 90 6.56 -15.59 -2.62
N LEU A 91 6.98 -14.42 -2.14
CA LEU A 91 6.19 -13.19 -2.29
C LEU A 91 6.36 -12.55 -3.67
N GLN A 92 7.59 -12.47 -4.18
CA GLN A 92 7.86 -11.87 -5.47
C GLN A 92 7.13 -12.61 -6.61
N PRO A 93 7.16 -13.95 -6.71
CA PRO A 93 6.40 -14.67 -7.73
C PRO A 93 4.89 -14.43 -7.63
N LEU A 94 4.34 -14.44 -6.41
CA LEU A 94 2.92 -14.21 -6.16
C LEU A 94 2.47 -12.82 -6.66
N TRP A 95 3.25 -11.80 -6.33
CA TRP A 95 2.94 -10.40 -6.65
C TRP A 95 3.15 -10.09 -8.13
N GLN A 96 4.09 -10.76 -8.80
CA GLN A 96 4.23 -10.70 -10.26
C GLN A 96 3.00 -11.27 -10.97
N GLN A 97 2.41 -12.34 -10.43
CA GLN A 97 1.18 -12.95 -10.95
C GLN A 97 -0.09 -12.19 -10.53
N ARG A 98 0.02 -11.25 -9.58
CA ARG A 98 -1.10 -10.51 -8.97
C ARG A 98 -2.16 -11.42 -8.35
N GLU A 99 -1.71 -12.53 -7.77
CA GLU A 99 -2.61 -13.56 -7.23
C GLU A 99 -2.71 -13.46 -5.70
N GLY A 100 -3.75 -12.79 -5.22
CA GLY A 100 -4.13 -12.80 -3.81
C GLY A 100 -3.31 -11.85 -2.92
N ALA A 101 -3.53 -12.01 -1.62
CA ALA A 101 -3.02 -11.14 -0.58
C ALA A 101 -2.07 -11.88 0.36
N VAL A 102 -1.26 -11.10 1.07
CA VAL A 102 -0.32 -11.57 2.08
C VAL A 102 -0.62 -10.81 3.36
N ALA A 103 -0.84 -11.52 4.45
CA ALA A 103 -1.09 -10.93 5.76
C ALA A 103 -0.06 -11.43 6.77
N GLY A 104 0.09 -10.75 7.89
CA GLY A 104 1.00 -11.20 8.92
C GLY A 104 0.97 -10.38 10.19
N LEU A 105 1.60 -10.93 11.23
CA LEU A 105 1.94 -10.21 12.46
C LEU A 105 3.46 -10.27 12.64
N THR A 106 4.13 -9.14 12.45
CA THR A 106 5.59 -9.04 12.58
C THR A 106 5.97 -7.73 13.26
N THR A 107 7.26 -7.51 13.52
CA THR A 107 7.72 -6.19 13.99
C THR A 107 7.47 -5.12 12.92
N ARG A 108 7.33 -3.86 13.37
CA ARG A 108 7.15 -2.73 12.48
C ARG A 108 8.26 -2.59 11.43
N ALA A 109 9.52 -2.80 11.81
CA ALA A 109 10.64 -2.74 10.88
C ALA A 109 10.54 -3.80 9.78
N VAL A 110 10.18 -5.05 10.13
CA VAL A 110 9.98 -6.13 9.15
C VAL A 110 8.83 -5.79 8.20
N TRP A 111 7.70 -5.33 8.74
CA TRP A 111 6.57 -4.90 7.92
C TRP A 111 6.94 -3.76 6.96
N GLN A 112 7.68 -2.75 7.44
CA GLN A 112 8.11 -1.62 6.59
C GLN A 112 8.93 -2.08 5.40
N CYS A 113 9.89 -3.00 5.63
CA CYS A 113 10.69 -3.57 4.55
C CYS A 113 9.82 -4.31 3.51
N LEU A 114 8.89 -5.16 3.96
CA LEU A 114 7.95 -5.84 3.07
C LEU A 114 7.04 -4.87 2.31
N ALA A 115 6.59 -3.82 2.99
CA ALA A 115 5.69 -2.83 2.41
C ALA A 115 6.38 -1.99 1.33
N GLU A 116 7.65 -1.63 1.50
CA GLU A 116 8.43 -0.92 0.48
C GLU A 116 8.63 -1.77 -0.78
N GLN A 117 8.96 -3.04 -0.61
CA GLN A 117 9.03 -3.99 -1.73
C GLN A 117 7.68 -4.12 -2.43
N ALA A 118 6.59 -4.29 -1.67
CA ALA A 118 5.24 -4.41 -2.22
C ALA A 118 4.80 -3.18 -3.02
N ARG A 119 5.09 -1.97 -2.52
CA ARG A 119 4.78 -0.72 -3.22
C ARG A 119 5.53 -0.58 -4.54
N SER A 120 6.74 -1.14 -4.62
CA SER A 120 7.50 -1.21 -5.89
C SER A 120 6.79 -2.07 -6.95
N HIS A 121 5.88 -2.96 -6.52
CA HIS A 121 4.98 -3.74 -7.38
C HIS A 121 3.56 -3.15 -7.49
N ALA A 122 3.37 -1.89 -7.08
CA ALA A 122 2.09 -1.17 -7.07
C ALA A 122 0.99 -1.82 -6.21
N LEU A 123 1.39 -2.60 -5.18
CA LEU A 123 0.47 -3.18 -4.22
C LEU A 123 0.16 -2.21 -3.08
N ARG A 124 -1.02 -2.39 -2.48
CA ARG A 124 -1.49 -1.65 -1.33
C ARG A 124 -1.00 -2.31 -0.06
N THR A 125 -0.49 -1.51 0.86
CA THR A 125 0.05 -1.96 2.15
C THR A 125 -0.74 -1.31 3.26
N ARG A 126 -1.34 -2.07 4.17
CA ARG A 126 -2.13 -1.53 5.29
C ARG A 126 -1.72 -2.18 6.61
N VAL A 127 -1.59 -1.36 7.65
CA VAL A 127 -1.57 -1.84 9.04
C VAL A 127 -3.00 -1.91 9.53
N LEU A 128 -3.36 -3.04 10.12
CA LEU A 128 -4.68 -3.29 10.69
C LEU A 128 -4.70 -2.92 12.17
N THR A 129 -3.76 -3.49 12.94
CA THR A 129 -3.72 -3.32 14.40
C THR A 129 -2.28 -3.18 14.87
N GLN A 130 -2.04 -2.30 15.83
CA GLN A 130 -0.74 -2.15 16.50
C GLN A 130 -0.79 -2.81 17.87
N PHE A 131 0.22 -3.61 18.19
CA PHE A 131 0.35 -4.28 19.49
C PHE A 131 1.46 -3.58 20.26
N ALA A 132 1.08 -2.90 21.35
CA ALA A 132 1.98 -2.05 22.13
C ALA A 132 2.90 -2.81 23.10
N ASP A 133 2.63 -4.10 23.33
CA ASP A 133 3.39 -4.93 24.26
C ASP A 133 4.07 -6.08 23.53
N ASN A 134 5.36 -5.90 23.29
CA ASN A 134 6.24 -6.91 22.69
C ASN A 134 7.33 -7.35 23.69
N ASN A 135 6.97 -7.63 24.94
CA ASN A 135 7.89 -8.15 25.97
C ASN A 135 9.17 -7.30 26.14
N GLY A 136 9.08 -5.97 25.99
CA GLY A 136 10.21 -5.05 26.10
C GLY A 136 11.10 -4.92 24.85
N HIS A 137 10.75 -5.53 23.71
CA HIS A 137 11.45 -5.29 22.46
C HIS A 137 11.18 -3.84 21.98
N PRO A 138 12.20 -3.09 21.50
CA PRO A 138 12.02 -1.70 21.05
C PRO A 138 11.05 -1.51 19.87
N ASP A 139 10.67 -2.60 19.20
CA ASP A 139 9.81 -2.57 18.02
C ASP A 139 8.48 -3.25 18.32
N ASN A 140 7.40 -2.48 18.23
CA ASN A 140 6.04 -2.96 18.40
C ASN A 140 5.66 -3.92 17.28
N LEU A 141 4.95 -5.00 17.63
CA LEU A 141 4.34 -5.87 16.64
C LEU A 141 3.16 -5.15 15.96
N VAL A 142 2.99 -5.40 14.68
CA VAL A 142 1.91 -4.84 13.88
C VAL A 142 1.27 -5.95 13.07
N SER A 143 -0.06 -5.97 13.05
CA SER A 143 -0.83 -6.81 12.14
C SER A 143 -1.08 -6.02 10.87
N TRP A 144 -0.90 -6.65 9.72
CA TRP A 144 -0.90 -5.98 8.43
C TRP A 144 -1.38 -6.89 7.31
N ILE A 145 -1.71 -6.26 6.19
CA ILE A 145 -2.07 -6.92 4.93
C ILE A 145 -1.49 -6.17 3.73
N ILE A 146 -1.09 -6.92 2.70
CA ILE A 146 -0.56 -6.47 1.43
C ILE A 146 -1.35 -7.13 0.30
N ALA A 147 -1.92 -6.34 -0.61
CA ALA A 147 -2.77 -6.80 -1.72
C ALA A 147 -2.73 -5.85 -2.93
#